data_AF-A0A4Y2WUP0-F1
#
_entry.id   AF-A0A4Y2WUP0-F1
#
_cell.length_a   1.000
_cell.length_b   1.000
_cell.length_c   1.000
_cell.angle_alpha   90.00
_cell.angle_beta   90.00
_cell.angle_gamma   90.00
#
_symmetry.space_group_name_H-M   'P 1'
#
loop_
_entity.id
_entity.type
_entity.pdbx_description
1 polymer ?
#
loop_
_entity_poly.entity_id
_entity_poly.type
_entity_poly.pdbx_seq_one_letter_code
_entity_poly.pdbx_strand_id
1 'polypeptide(L)'
;MASSGFSCGYCSSWFKTKIGLGVHKQEKRREQYQAEISIPKSKTRWSDDELAVVARQEAILLSQGKTAEMKTQLLPLFPNRAREAIKGQRRQRKYKDLVDEYSQDAPPTCSSDRIGSGSDRSSALPSSCVPVNPVILDPVSCPFDPGAVERSPPGSAPTVTVPEPSMTSRRVIRSQTKHPPGVEPEVT
;
A
#
# COMPACT_ATOMS: atom_id res chain seq x y z
N MET A 1 -2.12 41.91 -15.14
CA MET A 1 -2.72 40.81 -14.36
C MET A 1 -2.70 41.21 -12.90
N ALA A 2 -3.85 41.37 -12.25
CA ALA A 2 -3.91 41.80 -10.85
C ALA A 2 -3.31 40.72 -9.95
N SER A 3 -2.10 40.94 -9.41
CA SER A 3 -1.56 40.11 -8.33
C SER A 3 -2.24 40.53 -7.03
N SER A 4 -3.41 39.98 -6.78
CA SER A 4 -4.09 40.08 -5.49
C SER A 4 -3.24 39.37 -4.45
N GLY A 5 -2.48 40.13 -3.66
CA GLY A 5 -1.63 39.58 -2.60
C GLY A 5 -2.45 39.01 -1.43
N PHE A 6 -1.77 38.31 -0.54
CA PHE A 6 -2.37 37.61 0.59
C PHE A 6 -2.11 38.39 1.88
N SER A 7 -3.15 38.79 2.61
CA SER A 7 -3.01 39.47 3.89
C SER A 7 -3.29 38.54 5.07
N CYS A 8 -2.60 38.78 6.19
CA CYS A 8 -2.90 38.12 7.45
C CYS A 8 -4.07 38.81 8.15
N GLY A 9 -5.17 38.09 8.40
CA GLY A 9 -6.34 38.63 9.10
C GLY A 9 -6.12 39.00 10.58
N TYR A 10 -4.94 38.72 11.15
CA TYR A 10 -4.63 38.97 12.57
C TYR A 10 -3.65 40.12 12.82
N CYS A 11 -2.80 40.45 11.85
CA CYS A 11 -1.80 41.52 11.99
C CYS A 11 -1.67 42.39 10.74
N SER A 12 -2.57 42.20 9.77
CA SER A 12 -2.66 42.97 8.53
C SER A 12 -1.40 42.98 7.66
N SER A 13 -0.41 42.13 7.94
CA SER A 13 0.79 41.99 7.12
C SER A 13 0.44 41.44 5.74
N TRP A 14 1.04 42.02 4.69
CA TRP A 14 0.78 41.67 3.30
C TRP A 14 1.92 40.83 2.71
N PHE A 15 1.55 39.79 1.96
CA PHE A 15 2.46 38.82 1.36
C PHE A 15 2.20 38.66 -0.13
N LYS A 16 3.28 38.51 -0.89
CA LYS A 16 3.23 38.25 -2.34
C LYS A 16 2.76 36.82 -2.67
N THR A 17 2.90 35.87 -1.74
CA THR A 17 2.58 34.45 -1.96
C THR A 17 1.82 33.84 -0.79
N LYS A 18 0.99 32.83 -1.09
CA LYS A 18 0.24 32.05 -0.08
C LYS A 18 1.17 31.30 0.87
N ILE A 19 2.34 30.89 0.38
CA ILE A 19 3.38 30.23 1.17
C ILE A 19 3.93 31.20 2.23
N GLY A 20 4.26 32.45 1.85
CA GLY A 20 4.73 33.47 2.79
C GLY A 20 3.71 33.77 3.89
N LEU A 21 2.42 33.85 3.54
CA LEU A 21 1.35 33.97 4.53
C LEU A 21 1.28 32.74 5.46
N GLY A 22 1.45 31.53 4.92
CA GLY A 22 1.46 30.29 5.69
C GLY A 22 2.59 30.25 6.72
N VAL A 23 3.82 30.56 6.31
CA VAL A 23 5.00 30.64 7.20
C VAL A 23 4.77 31.69 8.28
N HIS A 24 4.31 32.88 7.90
CA HIS A 24 3.99 33.94 8.85
C HIS A 24 2.95 33.51 9.89
N LYS A 25 1.84 32.87 9.46
CA LYS A 25 0.83 32.32 10.39
C LYS A 25 1.45 31.26 11.31
N GLN A 26 2.30 30.38 10.79
CA GLN A 26 2.94 29.34 11.59
C GLN A 26 3.94 29.88 12.65
N GLU A 27 4.65 30.97 12.32
CA GLU A 27 5.63 31.61 13.21
C GLU A 27 5.01 32.54 14.24
N LYS A 28 4.15 33.46 13.81
CA LYS A 28 3.59 34.52 14.67
C LYS A 28 2.26 34.14 15.31
N ARG A 29 1.55 33.16 14.75
CA ARG A 29 0.17 32.81 15.10
C ARG A 29 -0.02 31.30 15.18
N ARG A 30 0.94 30.60 15.80
CA ARG A 30 0.99 29.13 15.85
C ARG A 30 -0.30 28.51 16.38
N GLU A 31 -0.88 29.07 17.44
CA GLU A 31 -2.12 28.58 18.03
C GLU A 31 -3.30 28.71 17.06
N GLN A 32 -3.43 29.86 16.39
CA GLN A 32 -4.49 30.10 15.42
C GLN A 32 -4.30 29.27 14.16
N TYR A 33 -3.06 29.09 13.71
CA TYR A 33 -2.70 28.20 12.61
C TYR A 33 -3.04 26.74 12.92
N GLN A 34 -2.77 26.29 14.15
CA GLN A 34 -3.12 24.95 14.60
C GLN A 34 -4.64 24.76 14.75
N ALA A 35 -5.37 25.79 15.16
CA ALA A 35 -6.84 25.76 15.21
C ALA A 35 -7.47 25.78 13.81
N GLU A 36 -6.90 26.53 12.87
CA GLU A 36 -7.32 26.58 11.47
C GLU A 36 -7.03 25.25 10.74
N ILE A 37 -5.91 24.59 11.08
CA ILE A 37 -5.58 23.25 10.61
C ILE A 37 -6.23 22.21 11.53
N SER A 38 -7.55 22.09 11.40
CA SER A 38 -8.30 20.95 11.94
C SER A 38 -8.10 19.70 11.07
N ILE A 39 -6.85 19.28 10.87
CA ILE A 39 -6.57 17.94 10.32
C ILE A 39 -6.60 16.99 11.52
N PRO A 40 -7.41 15.92 11.50
CA PRO A 40 -7.36 14.90 12.54
C PRO A 40 -5.93 14.36 12.62
N LYS A 41 -5.23 14.69 13.72
CA LYS A 41 -3.80 14.44 13.91
C LYS A 41 -3.45 12.95 14.01
N SER A 42 -4.46 12.08 14.15
CA SER A 42 -4.27 10.64 14.13
C SER A 42 -4.47 10.10 12.73
N LYS A 43 -3.40 9.56 12.13
CA LYS A 43 -3.53 8.53 11.11
C LYS A 43 -4.35 7.40 11.75
N THR A 44 -5.62 7.26 11.36
CA THR A 44 -6.52 6.27 11.93
C THR A 44 -5.83 4.91 11.84
N ARG A 45 -5.49 4.30 12.98
CA ARG A 45 -4.94 2.94 13.01
C ARG A 45 -5.98 2.02 12.38
N TRP A 46 -5.54 1.02 11.63
CA TRP A 46 -6.43 -0.05 11.23
C TRP A 46 -6.86 -0.78 12.50
N SER A 47 -8.15 -0.88 12.74
CA SER A 47 -8.68 -1.79 13.75
C SER A 47 -8.59 -3.23 13.25
N ASP A 48 -8.51 -4.18 14.17
CA ASP A 48 -8.44 -5.60 13.84
C ASP A 48 -9.69 -6.05 13.06
N ASP A 49 -10.87 -5.49 13.40
CA ASP A 49 -12.11 -5.72 12.67
C ASP A 49 -12.04 -5.23 11.22
N GLU A 50 -11.54 -4.01 11.00
CA GLU A 50 -11.34 -3.48 9.64
C GLU A 50 -10.37 -4.37 8.86
N LEU A 51 -9.27 -4.82 9.48
CA LEU A 51 -8.30 -5.71 8.83
C LEU A 51 -8.94 -7.03 8.42
N ALA A 52 -9.70 -7.63 9.32
CA ALA A 52 -10.38 -8.89 9.07
C ALA A 52 -11.42 -8.75 7.93
N VAL A 53 -12.13 -7.63 7.84
CA VAL A 53 -13.06 -7.36 6.73
C VAL A 53 -12.34 -7.25 5.39
N VAL A 54 -11.25 -6.46 5.30
CA VAL A 54 -10.48 -6.35 4.04
C VAL A 54 -9.92 -7.73 3.67
N ALA A 55 -9.34 -8.45 4.63
CA ALA A 55 -8.67 -9.71 4.39
C ALA A 55 -9.64 -10.80 3.92
N ARG A 56 -10.80 -10.95 4.57
CA ARG A 56 -11.85 -11.88 4.15
C ARG A 56 -12.37 -11.56 2.76
N GLN A 57 -12.67 -10.28 2.49
CA GLN A 57 -13.16 -9.89 1.17
C GLN A 57 -12.11 -10.15 0.08
N GLU A 58 -10.83 -9.90 0.38
CA GLU A 58 -9.74 -10.21 -0.54
C GLU A 58 -9.59 -11.72 -0.78
N ALA A 59 -9.68 -12.56 0.26
CA ALA A 59 -9.66 -14.01 0.15
C ALA A 59 -10.80 -14.54 -0.74
N ILE A 60 -12.03 -14.00 -0.58
CA ILE A 60 -13.17 -14.34 -1.44
C ILE A 60 -12.91 -13.95 -2.90
N LEU A 61 -12.31 -12.80 -3.16
CA LEU A 61 -12.00 -12.37 -4.52
C LEU A 61 -10.86 -13.18 -5.14
N LEU A 62 -9.90 -13.63 -4.33
CA LEU A 62 -8.84 -14.55 -4.75
C LEU A 62 -9.41 -15.92 -5.14
N SER A 63 -10.30 -16.50 -4.32
CA SER A 63 -10.92 -17.79 -4.61
C SER A 63 -11.80 -17.75 -5.87
N GLN A 64 -12.38 -16.59 -6.18
CA GLN A 64 -13.15 -16.36 -7.42
C GLN A 64 -12.26 -16.01 -8.64
N GLY A 65 -10.94 -15.87 -8.48
CA GLY A 65 -10.04 -15.42 -9.54
C GLY A 65 -10.21 -13.94 -9.96
N LYS A 66 -10.96 -13.15 -9.19
CA LYS A 66 -11.32 -11.74 -9.49
C LYS A 66 -10.33 -10.73 -8.92
N THR A 67 -9.05 -10.94 -9.20
CA THR A 67 -7.97 -10.05 -8.71
C THR A 67 -8.07 -8.63 -9.23
N ALA A 68 -8.58 -8.44 -10.45
CA ALA A 68 -8.79 -7.12 -11.05
C ALA A 68 -9.90 -6.31 -10.34
N GLU A 69 -10.90 -6.99 -9.77
CA GLU A 69 -12.05 -6.36 -9.11
C GLU A 69 -11.78 -5.96 -7.65
N MET A 70 -10.66 -6.40 -7.05
CA MET A 70 -10.31 -6.04 -5.67
C MET A 70 -10.34 -4.54 -5.41
N LYS A 71 -9.90 -3.73 -6.39
CA LYS A 71 -9.91 -2.27 -6.25
C LYS A 71 -11.32 -1.69 -6.17
N THR A 72 -12.26 -2.23 -6.95
CA THR A 72 -13.64 -1.73 -7.02
C THR A 72 -14.50 -2.29 -5.90
N GLN A 73 -14.21 -3.51 -5.44
CA GLN A 73 -14.97 -4.21 -4.40
C GLN A 73 -14.54 -3.81 -2.98
N LEU A 74 -13.27 -3.51 -2.74
CA LEU A 74 -12.79 -3.14 -1.40
C LEU A 74 -13.14 -1.70 -1.02
N LEU A 75 -13.16 -0.77 -1.97
CA LEU A 75 -13.34 0.65 -1.65
C LEU A 75 -14.71 1.01 -1.02
N PRO A 76 -15.85 0.47 -1.51
CA PRO A 76 -17.17 0.77 -0.93
C PRO A 76 -17.32 0.29 0.53
N LEU A 77 -16.55 -0.71 0.95
CA LEU A 77 -16.58 -1.25 2.31
C LEU A 77 -15.96 -0.29 3.35
N PHE A 78 -15.15 0.68 2.90
CA PHE A 78 -14.43 1.59 3.80
C PHE A 78 -14.62 3.05 3.36
N PRO A 79 -15.80 3.66 3.61
CA PRO A 79 -16.07 5.05 3.23
C PRO A 79 -15.11 6.05 3.92
N ASN A 80 -14.59 5.67 5.09
CA ASN A 80 -13.66 6.48 5.87
C ASN A 80 -12.18 6.22 5.52
N ARG A 81 -11.88 5.34 4.55
CA ARG A 81 -10.51 5.00 4.15
C ARG A 81 -10.27 5.36 2.69
N ALA A 82 -9.17 6.09 2.45
CA ALA A 82 -8.74 6.39 1.10
C ALA A 82 -8.19 5.13 0.40
N ARG A 83 -8.28 5.09 -0.94
CA ARG A 83 -7.70 4.02 -1.77
C ARG A 83 -6.24 3.71 -1.44
N GLU A 84 -5.42 4.76 -1.23
CA GLU A 84 -4.01 4.58 -0.90
C GLU A 84 -3.79 3.97 0.50
N ALA A 85 -4.72 4.15 1.45
CA ALA A 85 -4.65 3.51 2.75
C ALA A 85 -4.87 1.99 2.63
N ILE A 86 -5.90 1.57 1.88
CA ILE A 86 -6.19 0.15 1.59
C ILE A 86 -5.01 -0.50 0.86
N LYS A 87 -4.50 0.17 -0.18
CA LYS A 87 -3.32 -0.27 -0.92
C LYS A 87 -2.08 -0.38 -0.04
N GLY A 88 -1.89 0.57 0.88
CA GLY A 88 -0.82 0.53 1.87
C GLY A 88 -0.93 -0.66 2.81
N GLN A 89 -2.15 -1.06 3.19
CA GLN A 89 -2.39 -2.22 4.03
C GLN A 89 -2.06 -3.53 3.30
N ARG A 90 -2.54 -3.68 2.07
CA ARG A 90 -2.30 -4.86 1.23
C ARG A 90 -0.83 -5.15 0.90
N ARG A 91 0.04 -4.15 1.05
CA ARG A 91 1.49 -4.30 0.87
C ARG A 91 2.18 -4.95 2.07
N GLN A 92 1.57 -4.93 3.25
CA GLN A 92 2.17 -5.42 4.48
C GLN A 92 2.14 -6.95 4.51
N ARG A 93 3.25 -7.58 4.94
CA ARG A 93 3.33 -9.05 5.07
C ARG A 93 2.30 -9.61 6.05
N LYS A 94 2.21 -9.00 7.24
CA LYS A 94 1.21 -9.37 8.27
C LYS A 94 -0.21 -9.45 7.73
N TYR A 95 -0.55 -8.57 6.80
CA TYR A 95 -1.87 -8.59 6.17
C TYR A 95 -2.03 -9.74 5.18
N LYS A 96 -0.99 -10.08 4.41
CA LYS A 96 -1.02 -11.23 3.49
C LYS A 96 -1.18 -12.54 4.24
N ASP A 97 -0.49 -12.69 5.38
CA ASP A 97 -0.62 -13.87 6.23
C ASP A 97 -2.09 -14.08 6.67
N LEU A 98 -2.79 -12.98 7.03
CA LEU A 98 -4.22 -13.02 7.34
C LEU A 98 -5.08 -13.39 6.13
N VAL A 99 -4.77 -12.89 4.94
CA VAL A 99 -5.50 -13.24 3.71
C VAL A 99 -5.34 -14.72 3.38
N ASP A 100 -4.13 -15.26 3.57
CA ASP A 100 -3.84 -16.67 3.31
C ASP A 100 -4.60 -17.58 4.30
N GLU A 101 -4.65 -17.22 5.59
CA GLU A 101 -5.48 -17.88 6.60
C GLU A 101 -6.95 -17.93 6.18
N TYR A 102 -7.53 -16.79 5.81
CA TYR A 102 -8.92 -16.74 5.33
C TYR A 102 -9.16 -17.43 3.99
N SER A 103 -8.13 -17.57 3.15
CA SER A 103 -8.24 -18.29 1.88
C SER A 103 -8.27 -19.80 2.09
N GLN A 104 -7.66 -20.30 3.16
CA GLN A 104 -7.69 -21.71 3.55
C GLN A 104 -9.01 -22.08 4.24
N ASP A 105 -9.58 -21.16 5.03
CA ASP A 105 -10.87 -21.34 5.70
C ASP A 105 -12.09 -21.05 4.80
N ALA A 106 -11.87 -20.51 3.59
CA ALA A 106 -12.96 -20.26 2.66
C ALA A 106 -13.61 -21.61 2.28
N PRO A 107 -14.90 -21.82 2.60
CA PRO A 107 -15.56 -23.07 2.24
C PRO A 107 -15.49 -23.24 0.73
N PRO A 108 -15.11 -24.43 0.22
CA PRO A 108 -15.17 -24.69 -1.20
C PRO A 108 -16.61 -24.43 -1.63
N THR A 109 -16.81 -23.41 -2.46
CA THR A 109 -18.11 -23.13 -3.07
C THR A 109 -18.59 -24.43 -3.69
N CYS A 110 -19.59 -25.05 -3.07
CA CYS A 110 -20.18 -26.28 -3.53
C CYS A 110 -20.89 -26.00 -4.86
N SER A 111 -20.15 -26.17 -5.96
CA SER A 111 -20.74 -26.38 -7.27
C SER A 111 -21.42 -27.75 -7.24
N SER A 112 -22.67 -27.76 -6.77
CA SER A 112 -23.55 -28.92 -6.76
C SER A 112 -23.93 -29.25 -8.20
N ASP A 113 -23.08 -30.01 -8.90
CA ASP A 113 -23.45 -30.76 -10.11
C ASP A 113 -22.42 -31.88 -10.35
N ARG A 114 -22.46 -32.92 -9.52
CA ARG A 114 -22.00 -34.26 -9.92
C ARG A 114 -23.02 -35.28 -9.44
N ILE A 115 -24.05 -35.48 -10.26
CA ILE A 115 -24.83 -36.71 -10.23
C ILE A 115 -23.93 -37.80 -10.81
N GLY A 116 -23.43 -38.66 -9.92
CA GLY A 116 -22.81 -39.93 -10.25
C GLY A 116 -23.26 -40.96 -9.23
N SER A 117 -24.28 -41.74 -9.57
CA SER A 117 -24.58 -42.99 -8.88
C SER A 117 -25.27 -43.94 -9.86
N GLY A 118 -24.59 -45.05 -10.13
CA GLY A 118 -25.00 -46.10 -11.05
C GLY A 118 -23.84 -47.07 -11.22
N SER A 119 -23.53 -47.82 -10.16
CA SER A 119 -22.67 -48.99 -10.21
C SER A 119 -23.29 -50.04 -11.13
N ASP A 120 -22.49 -50.76 -11.92
CA ASP A 120 -22.49 -52.21 -11.82
C ASP A 120 -21.24 -52.86 -12.40
N ARG A 121 -20.99 -54.03 -11.86
CA ARG A 121 -19.77 -54.82 -11.77
C ARG A 121 -19.84 -55.98 -12.76
N SER A 122 -18.73 -56.32 -13.45
CA SER A 122 -18.26 -57.70 -13.65
C SER A 122 -17.06 -57.81 -14.59
N SER A 123 -16.25 -58.80 -14.24
CA SER A 123 -14.89 -59.15 -14.66
C SER A 123 -14.78 -59.87 -16.01
N ALA A 124 -13.65 -59.71 -16.71
CA ALA A 124 -12.77 -60.80 -17.21
C ALA A 124 -11.75 -60.27 -18.26
N LEU A 125 -10.46 -60.58 -18.06
CA LEU A 125 -9.35 -60.50 -19.03
C LEU A 125 -9.32 -61.79 -19.90
N PRO A 126 -8.32 -62.05 -20.79
CA PRO A 126 -7.37 -61.21 -21.54
C PRO A 126 -7.36 -61.55 -23.06
N SER A 127 -6.75 -60.72 -23.92
CA SER A 127 -6.18 -61.24 -25.18
C SER A 127 -5.01 -60.42 -25.71
N SER A 128 -3.93 -61.15 -25.94
CA SER A 128 -2.65 -60.80 -26.56
C SER A 128 -2.79 -60.24 -27.99
N CYS A 129 -1.91 -59.30 -28.38
CA CYS A 129 -0.95 -59.43 -29.50
C CYS A 129 -0.23 -58.10 -29.83
N VAL A 130 1.06 -58.04 -29.46
CA VAL A 130 2.27 -57.45 -30.11
C VAL A 130 2.33 -56.03 -30.76
N PRO A 131 3.52 -55.39 -30.76
CA PRO A 131 3.72 -53.98 -31.09
C PRO A 131 4.09 -53.74 -32.57
N VAL A 132 3.69 -52.59 -33.12
CA VAL A 132 4.16 -52.10 -34.43
C VAL A 132 4.65 -50.66 -34.27
N ASN A 133 5.97 -50.50 -34.32
CA ASN A 133 6.62 -49.27 -34.79
C ASN A 133 6.42 -49.17 -36.30
N PRO A 134 6.33 -47.95 -36.84
CA PRO A 134 7.03 -47.67 -38.08
C PRO A 134 8.04 -46.51 -37.88
N VAL A 135 9.28 -46.82 -38.26
CA VAL A 135 10.38 -45.87 -38.43
C VAL A 135 10.22 -45.15 -39.79
N ILE A 136 10.89 -43.99 -39.89
CA ILE A 136 11.36 -43.24 -41.08
C ILE A 136 10.31 -42.36 -41.82
N LEU A 137 10.51 -41.08 -42.16
CA LEU A 137 11.69 -40.28 -42.56
C LEU A 137 11.47 -38.76 -42.31
N ASP A 138 12.55 -38.06 -41.92
CA ASP A 138 12.82 -36.63 -42.16
C ASP A 138 12.99 -36.39 -43.69
N PRO A 139 12.68 -35.21 -44.28
CA PRO A 139 13.71 -34.15 -44.37
C PRO A 139 13.21 -32.68 -44.43
N VAL A 140 13.93 -31.81 -43.71
CA VAL A 140 14.58 -30.54 -44.16
C VAL A 140 13.75 -29.27 -44.51
N SER A 141 14.22 -28.16 -43.87
CA SER A 141 14.15 -26.72 -44.24
C SER A 141 12.81 -25.98 -44.03
N CYS A 142 12.76 -24.81 -43.40
CA CYS A 142 13.69 -23.68 -43.46
C CYS A 142 13.88 -22.95 -42.10
N PRO A 143 15.02 -22.26 -41.92
CA PRO A 143 15.30 -21.40 -40.77
C PRO A 143 14.57 -20.06 -40.91
N PHE A 144 13.91 -19.60 -39.85
CA PHE A 144 13.45 -18.21 -39.75
C PHE A 144 14.19 -17.54 -38.60
N ASP A 145 15.23 -16.80 -38.97
CA ASP A 145 15.98 -15.90 -38.12
C ASP A 145 15.35 -14.51 -38.21
N PRO A 146 14.91 -13.92 -37.07
CA PRO A 146 14.83 -12.48 -36.96
C PRO A 146 15.71 -12.02 -35.81
N GLY A 147 16.97 -11.75 -36.11
CA GLY A 147 17.58 -10.46 -35.82
C GLY A 147 17.78 -10.17 -34.33
N ALA A 148 18.88 -10.70 -33.81
CA ALA A 148 19.54 -10.14 -32.63
C ALA A 148 19.99 -8.70 -32.93
N VAL A 149 19.14 -7.73 -32.62
CA VAL A 149 19.57 -6.34 -32.45
C VAL A 149 20.21 -6.22 -31.08
N GLU A 150 21.54 -6.23 -31.09
CA GLU A 150 22.40 -5.95 -29.95
C GLU A 150 22.05 -4.56 -29.40
N ARG A 151 21.30 -4.52 -28.29
CA ARG A 151 21.13 -3.29 -27.52
C ARG A 151 22.41 -3.05 -26.74
N SER A 152 23.22 -2.13 -27.26
CA SER A 152 24.34 -1.52 -26.54
C SER A 152 23.92 -1.10 -25.12
N PRO A 153 24.81 -1.23 -24.13
CA PRO A 153 24.54 -0.78 -22.77
C PRO A 153 24.41 0.75 -22.72
N PRO A 154 23.41 1.32 -22.02
CA PRO A 154 23.39 2.75 -21.76
C PRO A 154 24.55 3.11 -20.84
N GLY A 155 25.28 4.14 -21.26
CA GLY A 155 26.56 4.55 -20.71
C GLY A 155 26.54 4.91 -19.23
N SER A 156 27.73 4.75 -18.67
CA SER A 156 28.16 5.22 -17.36
C SER A 156 27.71 6.66 -17.12
N ALA A 157 26.79 6.83 -16.18
CA ALA A 157 26.52 8.11 -15.57
C ALA A 157 27.69 8.49 -14.64
N PRO A 158 28.08 9.77 -14.59
CA PRO A 158 29.17 10.22 -13.73
C PRO A 158 28.79 10.10 -12.26
N THR A 159 29.72 9.54 -11.48
CA THR A 159 29.76 9.60 -10.01
C THR A 159 29.75 11.06 -9.57
N VAL A 160 28.56 11.59 -9.25
CA VAL A 160 28.45 12.82 -8.47
C VAL A 160 28.66 12.43 -7.01
N THR A 161 29.91 12.59 -6.57
CA THR A 161 30.28 12.60 -5.16
C THR A 161 29.48 13.71 -4.48
N VAL A 162 28.43 13.32 -3.75
CA VAL A 162 27.72 14.21 -2.84
C VAL A 162 28.61 14.39 -1.61
N PRO A 163 29.04 15.61 -1.26
CA PRO A 163 29.76 15.84 -0.03
C PRO A 163 28.86 15.56 1.18
N GLU A 164 29.42 14.79 2.11
CA GLU A 164 28.86 14.40 3.40
C GLU A 164 28.34 15.62 4.17
N PRO A 165 27.07 15.64 4.63
CA PRO A 165 26.61 16.69 5.54
C PRO A 165 27.27 16.49 6.91
N SER A 166 28.26 17.35 7.16
CA SER A 166 28.96 17.54 8.42
C SER A 166 28.01 17.59 9.61
N MET A 167 28.23 16.72 10.59
CA MET A 167 27.52 16.62 11.86
C MET A 167 27.62 17.93 12.66
N THR A 168 26.63 18.82 12.51
CA THR A 168 26.52 19.99 13.38
C THR A 168 25.74 19.63 14.64
N SER A 169 26.45 19.68 15.75
CA SER A 169 26.03 19.39 17.12
C SER A 169 24.60 19.78 17.46
N ARG A 170 23.88 18.81 18.03
CA ARG A 170 22.64 19.05 18.76
C ARG A 170 22.92 19.99 19.93
N ARG A 171 22.40 21.22 19.84
CA ARG A 171 22.40 22.18 20.94
C ARG A 171 21.49 21.63 22.04
N VAL A 172 22.08 21.16 23.13
CA VAL A 172 21.37 20.79 24.37
C VAL A 172 20.76 22.06 24.94
N ILE A 173 19.43 22.17 24.89
CA ILE A 173 18.70 23.24 25.56
C ILE A 173 18.46 22.76 26.99
N ARG A 174 19.26 23.27 27.92
CA ARG A 174 19.14 23.02 29.36
C ARG A 174 17.94 23.83 29.87
N SER A 175 16.81 23.17 30.08
CA SER A 175 15.62 23.74 30.72
C SER A 175 15.96 24.13 32.16
N GLN A 176 16.02 25.43 32.45
CA GLN A 176 16.04 25.92 33.83
C GLN A 176 14.60 26.02 34.32
N THR A 177 14.22 25.13 35.22
CA THR A 177 12.97 25.20 35.98
C THR A 177 13.10 26.32 37.00
N LYS A 178 12.49 27.47 36.72
CA LYS A 178 12.37 28.57 37.68
C LYS A 178 11.17 28.27 38.58
N HIS A 179 11.43 27.86 39.81
CA HIS A 179 10.41 27.75 40.85
C HIS A 179 9.83 29.15 41.20
N PRO A 180 8.52 29.26 41.45
CA PRO A 180 7.92 30.50 41.98
C PRO A 180 8.27 30.67 43.47
N PRO A 181 8.42 31.92 43.97
CA PRO A 181 8.69 32.18 45.38
C PRO A 181 7.45 31.90 46.24
N GLY A 182 7.74 31.38 47.44
CA GLY A 182 6.78 30.85 48.40
C GLY A 182 5.73 31.85 48.87
N VAL A 183 4.55 31.31 49.11
CA VAL A 183 3.49 31.92 49.91
C VAL A 183 3.81 31.58 51.37
N GLU A 184 4.19 32.60 52.15
CA GLU A 184 4.35 32.50 53.60
C GLU A 184 2.98 32.20 54.24
N PRO A 185 2.89 31.29 55.22
CA PRO A 185 1.64 31.05 55.93
C PRO A 185 1.44 32.09 57.05
N GLU A 186 0.20 32.55 57.10
CA GLU A 186 -0.51 33.26 58.15
C GLU A 186 -0.06 32.86 59.57
N VAL A 187 0.43 33.83 60.36
CA VAL A 187 0.58 33.71 61.82
C VAL A 187 -0.60 34.42 62.48
N THR A 188 -1.26 33.64 63.33
CA THR A 188 -2.37 33.95 64.24
C THR A 188 -2.03 35.07 65.22
#